data_AF-A0A1T4UJI0-F1
#
_entry.id   AF-A0A1T4UJI0-F1
#
_cell.length_a   1.000
_cell.length_b   1.000
_cell.length_c   1.000
_cell.angle_alpha   90.00
_cell.angle_beta   90.00
_cell.angle_gamma   90.00
#
_symmetry.space_group_name_H-M   'P 1'
#
loop_
_entity.id
_entity.type
_entity.pdbx_description
1 polymer ?
#
loop_
_entity_poly.entity_id
_entity_poly.type
_entity_poly.pdbx_seq_one_letter_code
_entity_poly.pdbx_strand_id
1 'polypeptide(L)'
;MDLLQLVTVTALCAMTALLANMSASVFHDGLRPILPQVLTGNMQRKQAGSIAFGLSIGFSVSVGLSFTLSTGLLNPWLLFLPTDVLGVLIGSRWLAALAGGCWGLFVVTGLVGIEALLSVLPLDMTDLFSEMATPVITVIALFPLLAVFKQFGWRAGVVCAMTILVARLVVVQFSGLYPEAVQMLVGTVVLFVCAIKHDLKELKNGNNPPDMSSIHGLYDERFIQLKKHLPFLSLTGALIAVVVNAGYLAGSEVSIYPLAEAYTLQDADSRNSAIAQIATAEALRGLGFAPLIVLAALTTGIYGMVGLTFVFVVGYISPNLLTAAVLGAITIIVEIHLLRKISHALEAYPSLRNASDNIRDAMNVLMEFALLVGGVLAVMKMGSTTGLCLFAVYYFLNETLGRPVLKIAAPAAATILTGLSLNLLYVLGLFAV
;
A
#
# COMPACT_ATOMS: atom_id res chain seq x y z
N MET A 1 7.86 -9.28 -24.99
CA MET A 1 7.55 -9.62 -23.59
C MET A 1 8.71 -10.40 -23.02
N ASP A 2 9.18 -10.02 -21.83
CA ASP A 2 10.26 -10.73 -21.15
C ASP A 2 9.71 -11.99 -20.46
N LEU A 3 10.24 -13.17 -20.83
CA LEU A 3 9.83 -14.46 -20.25
C LEU A 3 10.10 -14.49 -18.73
N LEU A 4 11.15 -13.80 -18.28
CA LEU A 4 11.50 -13.72 -16.86
C LEU A 4 10.43 -12.95 -16.07
N GLN A 5 9.97 -11.82 -16.59
CA GLN A 5 8.87 -11.04 -16.00
C GLN A 5 7.61 -11.89 -15.89
N LEU A 6 7.24 -12.58 -16.97
CA LEU A 6 6.05 -13.42 -17.03
C LEU A 6 6.08 -14.50 -15.94
N VAL A 7 7.18 -15.26 -15.86
CA VAL A 7 7.31 -16.39 -14.93
C VAL A 7 7.37 -15.91 -13.48
N THR A 8 8.18 -14.90 -13.19
CA THR A 8 8.38 -14.42 -11.81
C THR A 8 7.13 -13.74 -11.24
N VAL A 9 6.44 -12.90 -12.02
CA VAL A 9 5.20 -12.24 -11.58
C VAL A 9 4.06 -13.26 -11.44
N THR A 10 3.94 -14.22 -12.37
CA THR A 10 2.95 -15.30 -12.28
C THR A 10 3.17 -16.15 -11.03
N ALA A 11 4.42 -16.55 -10.76
CA ALA A 11 4.76 -17.32 -9.58
C ALA A 11 4.48 -16.54 -8.29
N LEU A 12 4.81 -15.25 -8.26
CA LEU A 12 4.54 -14.37 -7.13
C LEU A 12 3.03 -14.27 -6.86
N CYS A 13 2.20 -14.02 -7.87
CA CYS A 13 0.75 -13.91 -7.71
C CYS A 13 0.08 -15.23 -7.33
N ALA A 14 0.61 -16.37 -7.81
CA ALA A 14 0.16 -17.68 -7.37
C ALA A 14 0.45 -17.89 -5.88
N MET A 15 1.64 -17.47 -5.44
CA MET A 15 2.08 -17.61 -4.07
C MET A 15 1.29 -16.70 -3.09
N THR A 16 1.00 -15.47 -3.48
CA THR A 16 0.21 -14.52 -2.67
C THR A 16 -1.22 -15.01 -2.51
N ALA A 17 -1.86 -15.49 -3.58
CA ALA A 17 -3.20 -16.07 -3.51
C ALA A 17 -3.25 -17.34 -2.63
N LEU A 18 -2.21 -18.18 -2.69
CA LEU A 18 -2.08 -19.36 -1.85
C LEU A 18 -2.00 -18.98 -0.35
N LEU A 19 -1.19 -17.97 -0.02
CA LEU A 19 -1.03 -17.50 1.36
C LEU A 19 -2.28 -16.83 1.91
N ALA A 20 -2.98 -16.05 1.10
CA ALA A 20 -4.28 -15.49 1.44
C ALA A 20 -5.32 -16.60 1.67
N ASN A 21 -5.30 -17.66 0.84
CA ASN A 21 -6.15 -18.83 1.05
C ASN A 21 -5.83 -19.56 2.35
N MET A 22 -4.56 -19.69 2.70
CA MET A 22 -4.14 -20.31 3.95
C MET A 22 -4.40 -19.42 5.18
N SER A 23 -4.90 -18.19 4.99
CA SER A 23 -4.98 -17.14 6.01
C SER A 23 -3.66 -16.95 6.75
N ALA A 24 -2.55 -17.14 6.04
CA ALA A 24 -1.19 -17.01 6.57
C ALA A 24 -0.65 -15.59 6.36
N SER A 25 -1.01 -14.98 5.22
CA SER A 25 -0.64 -13.61 4.90
C SER A 25 -1.62 -12.97 3.92
N VAL A 26 -1.79 -11.66 4.03
CA VAL A 26 -2.55 -10.81 3.10
C VAL A 26 -1.88 -9.46 2.95
N PHE A 27 -2.11 -8.81 1.81
CA PHE A 27 -1.65 -7.45 1.58
C PHE A 27 -2.64 -6.42 2.13
N HIS A 28 -3.96 -6.65 1.98
CA HIS A 28 -4.97 -5.74 2.49
C HIS A 28 -5.12 -5.87 4.01
N ASP A 29 -4.65 -4.88 4.77
CA ASP A 29 -4.70 -4.89 6.24
C ASP A 29 -6.10 -5.05 6.84
N GLY A 30 -7.12 -4.47 6.18
CA GLY A 30 -8.53 -4.65 6.56
C GLY A 30 -9.03 -6.10 6.56
N LEU A 31 -8.32 -7.04 5.92
CA LEU A 31 -8.68 -8.46 5.92
C LEU A 31 -8.15 -9.23 7.13
N ARG A 32 -7.09 -8.76 7.77
CA ARG A 32 -6.46 -9.48 8.88
C ARG A 32 -7.41 -9.76 10.05
N PRO A 33 -8.35 -8.86 10.43
CA PRO A 33 -9.33 -9.18 11.48
C PRO A 33 -10.44 -10.15 11.05
N ILE A 34 -10.65 -10.33 9.75
CA ILE A 34 -11.75 -11.12 9.17
C ILE A 34 -11.33 -12.58 9.00
N LEU A 35 -10.12 -12.81 8.50
CA LEU A 35 -9.63 -14.15 8.16
C LEU A 35 -9.54 -15.15 9.32
N PRO A 36 -9.29 -14.75 10.59
CA PRO A 36 -9.41 -15.66 11.72
C PRO A 36 -10.82 -16.26 11.84
N GLN A 37 -11.87 -15.51 11.49
CA GLN A 37 -13.26 -15.99 11.52
C GLN A 37 -13.53 -17.03 10.43
N VAL A 38 -12.84 -16.92 9.29
CA VAL A 38 -12.89 -17.92 8.22
C VAL A 38 -12.17 -19.21 8.66
N LEU A 39 -11.03 -19.08 9.34
CA LEU A 39 -10.27 -20.21 9.88
C LEU A 39 -11.04 -20.97 10.97
N THR A 40 -11.74 -20.27 11.86
CA THR A 40 -12.54 -20.90 12.92
C THR A 40 -13.90 -21.41 12.46
N GLY A 41 -14.27 -21.17 11.19
CA GLY A 41 -15.56 -21.58 10.63
C GLY A 41 -16.74 -20.66 10.97
N ASN A 42 -16.49 -19.54 11.66
CA ASN A 42 -17.53 -18.58 12.04
C ASN A 42 -17.99 -17.69 10.86
N MET A 43 -17.22 -17.65 9.77
CA MET A 43 -17.57 -16.93 8.54
C MET A 43 -17.34 -17.79 7.31
N GLN A 44 -18.30 -17.77 6.39
CA GLN A 44 -18.14 -18.46 5.10
C GLN A 44 -17.16 -17.70 4.19
N ARG A 45 -16.36 -18.45 3.43
CA ARG A 45 -15.41 -17.89 2.44
C ARG A 45 -16.04 -16.96 1.42
N LYS A 46 -17.26 -17.25 0.96
CA LYS A 46 -17.98 -16.38 0.02
C LYS A 46 -18.27 -15.00 0.62
N GLN A 47 -18.69 -14.97 1.88
CA GLN A 47 -18.94 -13.72 2.60
C GLN A 47 -17.64 -12.95 2.81
N ALA A 48 -16.58 -13.61 3.28
CA ALA A 48 -15.26 -13.01 3.43
C ALA A 48 -14.70 -12.49 2.09
N GLY A 49 -14.89 -13.24 1.01
CA GLY A 49 -14.48 -12.86 -0.34
C GLY A 49 -15.23 -11.64 -0.86
N SER A 50 -16.53 -11.50 -0.55
CA SER A 50 -17.29 -10.29 -0.88
C SER A 50 -16.77 -9.06 -0.12
N ILE A 51 -16.41 -9.22 1.16
CA ILE A 51 -15.81 -8.13 1.94
C ILE A 51 -14.44 -7.77 1.36
N ALA A 52 -13.62 -8.78 1.04
CA ALA A 52 -12.32 -8.59 0.41
C ALA A 52 -12.43 -7.86 -0.92
N PHE A 53 -13.37 -8.26 -1.78
CA PHE A 53 -13.62 -7.62 -3.05
C PHE A 53 -13.98 -6.15 -2.86
N GLY A 54 -14.93 -5.86 -1.97
CA GLY A 54 -15.35 -4.50 -1.66
C GLY A 54 -14.16 -3.64 -1.22
N LEU A 55 -13.41 -4.09 -0.23
CA LEU A 55 -12.26 -3.35 0.31
C LEU A 55 -11.15 -3.12 -0.73
N SER A 56 -10.93 -4.06 -1.64
CA SER A 56 -9.73 -4.13 -2.49
C SER A 56 -9.90 -3.55 -3.89
N ILE A 57 -11.09 -3.69 -4.50
CA ILE A 57 -11.30 -3.34 -5.92
C ILE A 57 -11.03 -1.87 -6.18
N GLY A 58 -11.42 -1.01 -5.23
CA GLY A 58 -11.21 0.43 -5.28
C GLY A 58 -9.76 0.79 -5.50
N PHE A 59 -8.88 0.35 -4.59
CA PHE A 59 -7.45 0.60 -4.65
C PHE A 59 -6.77 -0.07 -5.85
N SER A 60 -7.23 -1.27 -6.23
CA SER A 60 -6.64 -1.99 -7.37
C SER A 60 -6.81 -1.20 -8.67
N VAL A 61 -7.99 -0.63 -8.89
CA VAL A 61 -8.29 0.17 -10.08
C VAL A 61 -7.75 1.60 -9.93
N SER A 62 -7.90 2.23 -8.77
CA SER A 62 -7.55 3.64 -8.58
C SER A 62 -6.06 3.91 -8.39
N VAL A 63 -5.37 3.07 -7.62
CA VAL A 63 -3.95 3.25 -7.33
C VAL A 63 -3.15 2.28 -8.20
N GLY A 64 -3.57 1.02 -8.22
CA GLY A 64 -2.86 -0.04 -8.90
C GLY A 64 -2.73 0.19 -10.40
N LEU A 65 -3.86 0.31 -11.10
CA LEU A 65 -3.85 0.54 -12.54
C LEU A 65 -3.23 1.90 -12.88
N SER A 66 -3.58 2.94 -12.14
CA SER A 66 -3.14 4.31 -12.44
C SER A 66 -1.63 4.50 -12.33
N PHE A 67 -1.00 3.98 -11.28
CA PHE A 67 0.46 4.03 -11.17
C PHE A 67 1.15 3.17 -12.22
N THR A 68 0.56 2.02 -12.57
CA THR A 68 1.16 1.13 -13.58
C THR A 68 1.13 1.77 -14.96
N LEU A 69 0.01 2.39 -15.33
CA LEU A 69 -0.11 3.07 -16.63
C LEU A 69 0.74 4.33 -16.72
N SER A 70 0.98 5.04 -15.62
CA SER A 70 1.81 6.24 -15.61
C SER A 70 3.32 5.94 -15.59
N THR A 71 3.74 4.84 -14.98
CA THR A 71 5.16 4.53 -14.77
C THR A 71 5.69 3.35 -15.58
N GLY A 72 4.80 2.51 -16.12
CA GLY A 72 5.14 1.22 -16.72
C GLY A 72 5.56 0.14 -15.70
N LEU A 73 5.62 0.47 -14.41
CA LEU A 73 6.02 -0.46 -13.34
C LEU A 73 4.79 -1.09 -12.68
N LEU A 74 4.86 -2.40 -12.39
CA LEU A 74 3.84 -3.06 -11.59
C LEU A 74 3.91 -2.56 -10.14
N ASN A 75 2.82 -2.75 -9.40
CA ASN A 75 2.78 -2.43 -7.97
C ASN A 75 1.94 -3.43 -7.17
N PRO A 76 2.14 -3.47 -5.83
CA PRO A 76 1.39 -4.32 -4.92
C PRO A 76 -0.13 -4.14 -4.97
N TRP A 77 -0.65 -2.94 -5.21
CA TRP A 77 -2.10 -2.72 -5.28
C TRP A 77 -2.73 -3.41 -6.49
N LEU A 78 -2.03 -3.46 -7.62
CA LEU A 78 -2.53 -4.15 -8.82
C LEU A 78 -2.37 -5.68 -8.72
N LEU A 79 -1.29 -6.15 -8.10
CA LEU A 79 -0.99 -7.58 -8.02
C LEU A 79 -1.63 -8.26 -6.81
N PHE A 80 -1.38 -7.74 -5.60
CA PHE A 80 -1.64 -8.47 -4.37
C PHE A 80 -3.09 -8.33 -3.91
N LEU A 81 -3.71 -7.17 -4.09
CA LEU A 81 -5.10 -6.96 -3.70
C LEU A 81 -6.07 -7.91 -4.43
N PRO A 82 -6.01 -8.09 -5.76
CA PRO A 82 -6.84 -9.10 -6.42
C PRO A 82 -6.50 -10.53 -5.98
N THR A 83 -5.22 -10.84 -5.75
CA THR A 83 -4.83 -12.18 -5.26
C THR A 83 -5.32 -12.47 -3.85
N ASP A 84 -5.43 -11.46 -2.98
CA ASP A 84 -6.07 -11.58 -1.67
C ASP A 84 -7.54 -11.96 -1.85
N VAL A 85 -8.26 -11.25 -2.72
CA VAL A 85 -9.68 -11.55 -3.02
C VAL A 85 -9.83 -12.98 -3.54
N LEU A 86 -9.05 -13.37 -4.54
CA LEU A 86 -9.09 -14.71 -5.13
C LEU A 86 -8.74 -15.80 -4.10
N GLY A 87 -7.71 -15.57 -3.29
CA GLY A 87 -7.26 -16.49 -2.25
C GLY A 87 -8.33 -16.70 -1.17
N VAL A 88 -9.03 -15.64 -0.75
CA VAL A 88 -10.09 -15.71 0.24
C VAL A 88 -11.36 -16.34 -0.32
N LEU A 89 -11.74 -16.01 -1.55
CA LEU A 89 -12.97 -16.48 -2.18
C LEU A 89 -12.93 -17.99 -2.48
N ILE A 90 -11.81 -18.48 -3.01
CA ILE A 90 -11.70 -19.86 -3.51
C ILE A 90 -11.52 -20.84 -2.34
N GLY A 91 -12.20 -21.98 -2.38
CA GLY A 91 -12.13 -22.98 -1.30
C GLY A 91 -10.86 -23.84 -1.30
N SER A 92 -10.33 -24.16 -2.48
CA SER A 92 -9.15 -25.02 -2.64
C SER A 92 -7.86 -24.20 -2.77
N ARG A 93 -6.83 -24.61 -2.03
CA ARG A 93 -5.49 -23.99 -2.03
C ARG A 93 -4.86 -23.95 -3.43
N TRP A 94 -4.98 -25.04 -4.17
CA TRP A 94 -4.39 -25.16 -5.50
C TRP A 94 -5.14 -24.35 -6.55
N LEU A 95 -6.48 -24.30 -6.44
CA LEU A 95 -7.28 -23.45 -7.32
C LEU A 95 -7.06 -21.97 -7.01
N ALA A 96 -6.84 -21.60 -5.74
CA ALA A 96 -6.46 -20.25 -5.37
C ALA A 96 -5.10 -19.86 -5.96
N ALA A 97 -4.10 -20.73 -5.83
CA ALA A 97 -2.79 -20.51 -6.43
C ALA A 97 -2.86 -20.38 -7.96
N LEU A 98 -3.63 -21.25 -8.62
CA LEU A 98 -3.83 -21.20 -10.06
C LEU A 98 -4.53 -19.90 -10.49
N ALA A 99 -5.60 -19.50 -9.78
CA ALA A 99 -6.30 -18.24 -10.06
C ALA A 99 -5.38 -17.02 -9.86
N GLY A 100 -4.58 -17.01 -8.80
CA GLY A 100 -3.56 -15.97 -8.57
C GLY A 100 -2.52 -15.93 -9.68
N GLY A 101 -2.01 -17.08 -10.11
CA GLY A 101 -1.10 -17.19 -11.26
C GLY A 101 -1.74 -16.66 -12.55
N CYS A 102 -2.98 -17.04 -12.83
CA CYS A 102 -3.74 -16.53 -13.98
C CYS A 102 -3.92 -15.00 -13.91
N TRP A 103 -4.11 -14.44 -12.72
CA TRP A 103 -4.14 -12.99 -12.54
C TRP A 103 -2.80 -12.33 -12.86
N GLY A 104 -1.69 -12.86 -12.34
CA GLY A 104 -0.35 -12.35 -12.65
C GLY A 104 -0.03 -12.41 -14.14
N LEU A 105 -0.38 -13.53 -14.78
CA LEU A 105 -0.28 -13.71 -16.23
C LEU A 105 -1.12 -12.65 -16.97
N PHE A 106 -2.39 -12.51 -16.58
CA PHE A 106 -3.31 -11.55 -17.16
C PHE A 106 -2.81 -10.12 -17.04
N VAL A 107 -2.29 -9.69 -15.89
CA VAL A 107 -1.77 -8.33 -15.71
C VAL A 107 -0.57 -8.10 -16.63
N VAL A 108 0.42 -9.01 -16.64
CA VAL A 108 1.63 -8.83 -17.47
C VAL A 108 1.31 -8.83 -18.97
N THR A 109 0.39 -9.68 -19.43
CA THR A 109 -0.01 -9.72 -20.86
C THR A 109 -1.03 -8.64 -21.23
N GLY A 110 -1.91 -8.29 -20.30
CA GLY A 110 -3.09 -7.48 -20.52
C GLY A 110 -2.80 -5.98 -20.48
N LEU A 111 -1.77 -5.55 -19.73
CA LEU A 111 -1.38 -4.14 -19.67
C LEU A 111 -1.04 -3.57 -21.06
N VAL A 112 -0.35 -4.34 -21.91
CA VAL A 112 -0.05 -3.93 -23.31
C VAL A 112 -1.34 -3.70 -24.09
N GLY A 113 -2.35 -4.55 -23.89
CA GLY A 113 -3.64 -4.40 -24.56
C GLY A 113 -4.44 -3.20 -24.05
N ILE A 114 -4.40 -2.94 -22.74
CA ILE A 114 -5.08 -1.79 -22.13
C ILE A 114 -4.40 -0.49 -22.59
N GLU A 115 -3.08 -0.42 -22.56
CA GLU A 115 -2.32 0.75 -23.02
C GLU A 115 -2.55 1.05 -24.51
N ALA A 116 -2.56 0.01 -25.36
CA ALA A 116 -2.90 0.16 -26.78
C ALA A 116 -4.33 0.67 -26.99
N LEU A 117 -5.29 0.23 -26.17
CA LEU A 117 -6.67 0.70 -26.26
C LEU A 117 -6.81 2.16 -25.81
N LEU A 118 -6.10 2.54 -24.73
CA LEU A 118 -6.16 3.89 -24.18
C LEU A 118 -5.44 4.93 -25.04
N SER A 119 -4.38 4.55 -25.74
CA SER A 119 -3.62 5.43 -26.63
C SER A 119 -4.30 5.71 -27.97
N VAL A 120 -5.27 4.89 -28.37
CA VAL A 120 -6.09 5.12 -29.59
C VAL A 120 -7.23 6.10 -29.33
N LEU A 121 -7.57 6.35 -28.06
CA LEU A 121 -8.63 7.29 -27.72
C LEU A 121 -8.25 8.73 -28.10
N PRO A 122 -9.18 9.53 -28.66
CA PRO A 122 -8.89 10.89 -29.09
C PRO A 122 -8.37 11.82 -27.98
N LEU A 123 -8.82 11.59 -26.74
CA LEU A 123 -8.33 12.25 -25.54
C LEU A 123 -7.50 11.28 -24.73
N ASP A 124 -6.26 11.67 -24.45
CA ASP A 124 -5.29 10.85 -23.76
C ASP A 124 -5.74 10.55 -22.31
N MET A 125 -5.96 9.26 -22.04
CA MET A 125 -6.35 8.77 -20.72
C MET A 125 -5.12 8.45 -19.84
N THR A 126 -3.92 8.37 -20.40
CA THR A 126 -2.69 8.07 -19.65
C THR A 126 -2.31 9.23 -18.74
N ASP A 127 -2.39 10.46 -19.27
CA ASP A 127 -2.20 11.71 -18.52
C ASP A 127 -3.17 11.85 -17.34
N LEU A 128 -4.41 11.41 -17.51
CA LEU A 128 -5.44 11.43 -16.46
C LEU A 128 -5.03 10.57 -15.25
N PHE A 129 -4.39 9.43 -15.48
CA PHE A 129 -3.92 8.58 -14.38
C PHE A 129 -2.71 9.17 -13.65
N SER A 130 -1.81 9.85 -14.36
CA SER A 130 -0.67 10.54 -13.76
C SER A 130 -1.10 11.72 -12.86
N GLU A 131 -2.03 12.54 -13.32
CA GLU A 131 -2.56 13.67 -12.54
C GLU A 131 -3.32 13.19 -11.29
N MET A 132 -4.08 12.10 -11.42
CA MET A 132 -4.83 11.54 -10.29
C MET A 132 -3.91 11.01 -9.18
N ALA A 133 -2.76 10.48 -9.57
CA ALA A 133 -1.77 9.90 -8.66
C ALA A 133 -0.94 10.93 -7.88
N THR A 134 -0.69 12.10 -8.46
CA THR A 134 0.22 13.11 -7.88
C THR A 134 -0.12 13.50 -6.43
N PRO A 135 -1.39 13.82 -6.08
CA PRO A 135 -1.74 14.15 -4.69
C PRO A 135 -1.61 12.96 -3.74
N VAL A 136 -1.78 11.72 -4.23
CA VAL A 136 -1.71 10.50 -3.42
C VAL A 136 -0.36 10.38 -2.73
N ILE A 137 0.73 10.59 -3.46
CA ILE A 137 2.09 10.47 -2.94
C ILE A 137 2.34 11.49 -1.81
N THR A 138 1.95 12.75 -2.03
CA THR A 138 2.22 13.84 -1.07
C THR A 138 1.33 13.75 0.16
N VAL A 139 0.04 13.45 -0.02
CA VAL A 139 -0.94 13.44 1.05
C VAL A 139 -0.78 12.22 1.96
N ILE A 140 -0.47 11.03 1.42
CA ILE A 140 -0.22 9.85 2.25
C ILE A 140 0.93 10.09 3.22
N ALA A 141 1.96 10.84 2.82
CA ALA A 141 3.10 11.14 3.68
C ALA A 141 2.72 11.87 4.99
N LEU A 142 1.51 12.45 5.05
CA LEU A 142 0.96 13.15 6.20
C LEU A 142 0.15 12.25 7.15
N PHE A 143 0.10 10.93 6.95
CA PHE A 143 -0.61 10.02 7.86
C PHE A 143 -0.19 10.16 9.34
N PRO A 144 1.10 10.36 9.70
CA PRO A 144 1.46 10.49 11.10
C PRO A 144 0.91 11.79 11.70
N LEU A 145 0.84 12.86 10.90
CA LEU A 145 0.28 14.14 11.32
C LEU A 145 -1.19 13.99 11.69
N LEU A 146 -1.98 13.37 10.82
CA LEU A 146 -3.39 13.14 11.08
C LEU A 146 -3.61 12.18 12.26
N ALA A 147 -2.75 11.19 12.44
CA ALA A 147 -2.76 10.34 13.62
C ALA A 147 -2.49 11.13 14.91
N VAL A 148 -1.51 12.06 14.91
CA VAL A 148 -1.26 12.95 16.05
C VAL A 148 -2.45 13.84 16.35
N PHE A 149 -3.09 14.42 15.32
CA PHE A 149 -4.31 15.23 15.49
C PHE A 149 -5.44 14.44 16.17
N LYS A 150 -5.66 13.19 15.73
CA LYS A 150 -6.71 12.32 16.28
C LYS A 150 -6.40 11.86 17.71
N GLN A 151 -5.16 11.48 17.99
CA GLN A 151 -4.80 10.86 19.27
C GLN A 151 -4.46 11.88 20.38
N PHE A 152 -3.72 12.94 20.05
CA PHE A 152 -3.17 13.89 21.04
C PHE A 152 -3.76 15.30 20.90
N GLY A 153 -4.69 15.49 19.97
CA GLY A 153 -5.41 16.74 19.76
C GLY A 153 -4.65 17.80 18.98
N TRP A 154 -5.29 18.95 18.79
CA TRP A 154 -4.84 19.98 17.86
C TRP A 154 -3.48 20.62 18.21
N ARG A 155 -3.14 20.79 19.50
CA ARG A 155 -1.88 21.42 19.92
C ARG A 155 -0.68 20.59 19.51
N ALA A 156 -0.72 19.29 19.79
CA ALA A 156 0.32 18.35 19.37
C ALA A 156 0.36 18.25 17.84
N GLY A 157 -0.81 18.25 17.19
CA GLY A 157 -0.91 18.25 15.73
C GLY A 157 -0.24 19.45 15.07
N VAL A 158 -0.42 20.66 15.59
CA VAL A 158 0.25 21.88 15.07
C VAL A 158 1.76 21.78 15.21
N VAL A 159 2.28 21.32 16.35
CA VAL A 159 3.73 21.11 16.54
C VAL A 159 4.26 20.07 15.55
N CYS A 160 3.52 18.97 15.34
CA CYS A 160 3.86 17.95 14.36
C CYS A 160 3.87 18.52 12.93
N ALA A 161 2.84 19.29 12.54
CA ALA A 161 2.75 19.93 11.23
C ALA A 161 3.93 20.85 10.96
N MET A 162 4.28 21.70 11.93
CA MET A 162 5.43 22.60 11.80
C MET A 162 6.74 21.83 11.67
N THR A 163 6.91 20.76 12.43
CA THR A 163 8.13 19.93 12.39
C THR A 163 8.25 19.21 11.03
N ILE A 164 7.16 18.64 10.52
CA ILE A 164 7.09 18.00 9.20
C ILE A 164 7.34 19.02 8.08
N LEU A 165 6.78 20.23 8.18
CA LEU A 165 6.96 21.28 7.18
C LEU A 165 8.42 21.74 7.13
N VAL A 166 9.04 22.02 8.29
CA VAL A 166 10.45 22.39 8.36
C VAL A 166 11.34 21.28 7.81
N ALA A 167 11.08 20.01 8.19
CA ALA A 167 11.81 18.87 7.66
C ALA A 167 11.68 18.78 6.13
N ARG A 168 10.47 18.96 5.57
CA ARG A 168 10.26 18.98 4.11
C ARG A 168 11.08 20.08 3.45
N LEU A 169 11.00 21.31 3.96
CA LEU A 169 11.70 22.45 3.37
C LEU A 169 13.22 22.27 3.40
N VAL A 170 13.76 21.74 4.51
CA VAL A 170 15.19 21.43 4.63
C VAL A 170 15.59 20.35 3.63
N VAL A 171 14.79 19.29 3.49
CA VAL A 171 15.08 18.18 2.58
C VAL A 171 15.05 18.64 1.13
N VAL A 172 14.03 19.41 0.73
CA VAL A 172 13.90 19.96 -0.63
C VAL A 172 15.06 20.90 -0.97
N GLN A 173 15.50 21.72 -0.01
CA GLN A 173 16.50 22.76 -0.29
C GLN A 173 17.94 22.26 -0.17
N PHE A 174 18.22 21.34 0.77
CA PHE A 174 19.58 21.01 1.19
C PHE A 174 19.95 19.53 1.04
N SER A 175 19.02 18.67 0.61
CA SER A 175 19.31 17.23 0.47
C SER A 175 18.83 16.68 -0.87
N GLY A 176 19.39 15.55 -1.28
CA GLY A 176 18.88 14.76 -2.41
C GLY A 176 17.90 13.65 -1.98
N LEU A 177 17.38 13.69 -0.76
CA LEU A 177 16.44 12.66 -0.27
C LEU A 177 15.01 12.97 -0.70
N TYR A 178 14.19 11.94 -0.85
CA TYR A 178 12.75 12.08 -1.13
C TYR A 178 12.03 12.78 0.05
N PRO A 179 11.45 13.98 -0.17
CA PRO A 179 10.80 14.75 0.90
C PRO A 179 9.73 13.97 1.64
N GLU A 180 8.90 13.23 0.91
CA GLU A 180 7.76 12.48 1.43
C GLU A 180 8.18 11.40 2.42
N ALA A 181 9.26 10.67 2.13
CA ALA A 181 9.79 9.64 3.01
C ALA A 181 10.31 10.20 4.33
N VAL A 182 11.01 11.34 4.27
CA VAL A 182 11.50 12.02 5.47
C VAL A 182 10.34 12.59 6.29
N GLN A 183 9.31 13.14 5.64
CA GLN A 183 8.09 13.60 6.32
C GLN A 183 7.39 12.47 7.07
N MET A 184 7.25 11.31 6.43
CA MET A 184 6.66 10.12 7.07
C MET A 184 7.46 9.72 8.31
N LEU A 185 8.79 9.66 8.20
CA LEU A 185 9.65 9.31 9.33
C LEU A 185 9.55 10.33 10.46
N VAL A 186 9.77 11.61 10.16
CA VAL A 186 9.74 12.70 11.14
C VAL A 186 8.37 12.78 11.83
N GLY A 187 7.29 12.69 11.06
CA GLY A 187 5.94 12.64 11.60
C GLY A 187 5.73 11.45 12.52
N THR A 188 6.24 10.27 12.15
CA THR A 188 6.12 9.05 12.97
C THR A 188 6.97 9.14 14.25
N VAL A 189 8.16 9.73 14.17
CA VAL A 189 8.99 10.00 15.35
C VAL A 189 8.27 10.94 16.30
N VAL A 190 7.66 12.03 15.80
CA VAL A 190 6.86 12.95 16.63
C VAL A 190 5.68 12.21 17.26
N LEU A 191 4.97 11.38 16.50
CA LEU A 191 3.88 10.54 17.01
C LEU A 191 4.34 9.64 18.15
N PHE A 192 5.48 8.98 18.01
CA PHE A 192 6.03 8.11 19.06
C PHE A 192 6.49 8.89 20.28
N VAL A 193 7.15 10.03 20.09
CA VAL A 193 7.56 10.91 21.19
C VAL A 193 6.34 11.40 21.97
N CYS A 194 5.27 11.77 21.28
CA CYS A 194 3.99 12.14 21.91
C CYS A 194 3.39 10.98 22.69
N ALA A 195 3.35 9.78 22.11
CA ALA A 195 2.83 8.58 22.76
C ALA A 195 3.61 8.21 24.03
N ILE A 196 4.95 8.16 23.94
CA ILE A 196 5.81 7.84 25.08
C ILE A 196 5.69 8.90 26.18
N LYS A 197 5.67 10.19 25.81
CA LYS A 197 5.49 11.27 26.80
C LYS A 197 4.12 11.21 27.49
N HIS A 198 3.09 10.83 26.75
CA HIS A 198 1.75 10.65 27.30
C HIS A 198 1.75 9.51 28.34
N ASP A 199 2.27 8.33 27.98
CA ASP A 199 2.32 7.18 28.88
C ASP A 199 3.18 7.44 30.13
N LEU A 200 4.34 8.08 29.96
CA LEU A 200 5.20 8.48 31.09
C LEU A 200 4.52 9.48 32.03
N LYS A 201 3.62 10.33 31.51
CA LYS A 201 2.86 11.29 32.32
C LYS A 201 1.76 10.58 33.09
N GLU A 202 1.05 9.65 32.46
CA GLU A 202 0.03 8.82 33.13
C GLU A 202 0.64 7.97 34.26
N LEU A 203 1.80 7.36 34.02
CA LEU A 203 2.56 6.63 35.04
C LEU A 203 2.93 7.53 36.24
N LYS A 204 3.39 8.76 35.99
CA LYS A 204 3.69 9.74 37.04
C LYS A 204 2.44 10.16 37.83
N ASN A 205 1.28 10.15 37.20
CA ASN A 205 0.00 10.46 37.83
C ASN A 205 -0.58 9.28 38.63
N GLY A 206 0.12 8.14 38.69
CA GLY A 206 -0.32 6.94 39.40
C GLY A 206 -1.27 6.05 38.60
N ASN A 207 -1.52 6.36 37.32
CA ASN A 207 -2.32 5.54 36.43
C ASN A 207 -1.43 4.46 35.82
N ASN A 208 -1.42 3.28 36.45
CA ASN A 208 -0.70 2.13 35.90
C ASN A 208 -1.38 1.63 34.62
N PRO A 209 -0.60 1.20 33.62
CA PRO A 209 -1.15 0.57 32.43
C PRO A 209 -1.96 -0.68 32.83
N PRO A 210 -3.06 -0.98 32.12
CA PRO A 210 -3.88 -2.17 32.41
C PRO A 210 -3.03 -3.45 32.33
N ASP A 211 -3.32 -4.42 33.21
CA ASP A 211 -2.62 -5.71 33.24
C ASP A 211 -2.87 -6.49 31.93
N MET A 212 -1.81 -6.62 31.11
CA MET A 212 -1.84 -7.25 29.80
C MET A 212 -1.46 -8.74 29.82
N SER A 213 -1.35 -9.36 31.00
CA SER A 213 -0.99 -10.77 31.16
C SER A 213 -1.82 -11.73 30.30
N SER A 214 -3.13 -11.48 30.17
CA SER A 214 -4.04 -12.25 29.31
C SER A 214 -3.77 -12.12 27.81
N ILE A 215 -3.20 -10.99 27.36
CA ILE A 215 -2.90 -10.73 25.95
C ILE A 215 -1.57 -11.39 25.55
N HIS A 216 -0.63 -11.55 26.48
CA HIS A 216 0.66 -12.20 26.19
C HIS A 216 0.49 -13.65 25.72
N GLY A 217 -0.40 -14.42 26.37
CA GLY A 217 -0.71 -15.79 25.96
C GLY A 217 -1.26 -15.85 24.53
N LEU A 218 -2.16 -14.91 24.18
CA LEU A 218 -2.73 -14.81 22.84
C LEU A 218 -1.65 -14.48 21.80
N TYR A 219 -0.76 -13.51 22.07
CA TYR A 219 0.30 -13.15 21.13
C TYR A 219 1.32 -14.26 20.91
N ASP A 220 1.65 -15.04 21.94
CA ASP A 220 2.55 -16.19 21.82
C ASP A 220 1.90 -17.30 20.95
N GLU A 221 0.60 -17.57 21.11
CA GLU A 221 -0.13 -18.50 20.23
C GLU A 221 -0.13 -18.05 18.77
N ARG A 222 -0.42 -16.76 18.52
CA ARG A 222 -0.41 -16.16 17.17
C ARG A 222 0.99 -16.16 16.56
N PHE A 223 2.02 -15.93 17.36
CA PHE A 223 3.41 -16.01 16.92
C PHE A 223 3.81 -17.44 16.51
N ILE A 224 3.39 -18.47 17.26
CA ILE A 224 3.60 -19.87 16.89
C ILE A 224 2.88 -20.19 15.57
N GLN A 225 1.66 -19.66 15.38
CA GLN A 225 0.93 -19.81 14.13
C GLN A 225 1.69 -19.19 12.94
N LEU A 226 2.24 -17.99 13.09
CA LEU A 226 3.07 -17.34 12.06
C LEU A 226 4.29 -18.17 11.68
N LYS A 227 4.98 -18.75 12.68
CA LYS A 227 6.15 -19.61 12.44
C LYS A 227 5.84 -20.88 11.64
N LYS A 228 4.62 -21.44 11.76
CA LYS A 228 4.22 -22.62 10.97
C LYS A 228 4.21 -22.35 9.47
N HIS A 229 3.94 -21.10 9.06
CA HIS A 229 3.90 -20.70 7.66
C HIS A 229 5.22 -20.10 7.16
N LEU A 230 6.24 -20.03 8.01
CA LEU A 230 7.52 -19.40 7.71
C LEU A 230 8.15 -19.81 6.36
N PRO A 231 8.17 -21.10 5.95
CA PRO A 231 8.78 -21.49 4.66
C PRO A 231 8.09 -20.85 3.46
N PHE A 232 6.75 -20.74 3.51
CA PHE A 232 5.95 -20.13 2.45
C PHE A 232 6.11 -18.60 2.46
N LEU A 233 6.18 -17.99 3.64
CA LEU A 233 6.42 -16.55 3.79
C LEU A 233 7.82 -16.18 3.27
N SER A 234 8.86 -16.95 3.61
CA SER A 234 10.23 -16.70 3.14
C SER A 234 10.37 -16.89 1.64
N LEU A 235 9.69 -17.89 1.05
CA LEU A 235 9.66 -18.08 -0.40
C LEU A 235 9.01 -16.88 -1.11
N THR A 236 7.95 -16.33 -0.52
CA THR A 236 7.30 -15.12 -1.07
C THR A 236 8.21 -13.91 -0.96
N GLY A 237 8.94 -13.76 0.16
CA GLY A 237 9.97 -12.74 0.31
C GLY A 237 11.06 -12.83 -0.76
N ALA A 238 11.51 -14.05 -1.08
CA ALA A 238 12.45 -14.28 -2.18
C ALA A 238 11.88 -13.85 -3.53
N LEU A 239 10.63 -14.24 -3.84
CA LEU A 239 9.97 -13.87 -5.09
C LEU A 239 9.77 -12.36 -5.21
N ILE A 240 9.33 -11.68 -4.14
CA ILE A 240 9.18 -10.22 -4.12
C ILE A 240 10.53 -9.57 -4.41
N ALA A 241 11.59 -9.95 -3.69
CA ALA A 241 12.91 -9.37 -3.88
C ALA A 241 13.46 -9.60 -5.30
N VAL A 242 13.20 -10.77 -5.91
CA VAL A 242 13.58 -11.05 -7.31
C VAL A 242 12.84 -10.15 -8.30
N VAL A 243 11.51 -10.04 -8.18
CA VAL A 243 10.69 -9.25 -9.11
C VAL A 243 11.05 -7.76 -9.02
N VAL A 244 11.37 -7.30 -7.81
CA VAL A 244 11.81 -5.93 -7.53
C VAL A 244 13.22 -5.67 -8.06
N ASN A 245 14.15 -6.60 -7.84
CA ASN A 245 15.52 -6.50 -8.35
C ASN A 245 15.57 -6.50 -9.88
N ALA A 246 14.69 -7.25 -10.52
CA ALA A 246 14.54 -7.28 -11.98
C ALA A 246 13.88 -6.01 -12.55
N GLY A 247 13.43 -5.08 -11.70
CA GLY A 247 12.84 -3.80 -12.12
C GLY A 247 11.40 -3.89 -12.60
N TYR A 248 10.67 -4.96 -12.28
CA TYR A 248 9.29 -5.14 -12.72
C TYR A 248 8.25 -4.59 -11.74
N LEU A 249 8.59 -4.51 -10.44
CA LEU A 249 7.68 -4.15 -9.36
C LEU A 249 8.28 -3.04 -8.51
N ALA A 250 7.52 -1.96 -8.31
CA ALA A 250 7.80 -0.96 -7.29
C ALA A 250 6.98 -1.21 -6.03
N GLY A 251 7.62 -1.13 -4.88
CA GLY A 251 7.09 -1.56 -3.58
C GLY A 251 6.09 -0.62 -2.93
N SER A 252 6.12 0.68 -3.25
CA SER A 252 5.15 1.63 -2.71
C SER A 252 5.02 2.92 -3.52
N GLU A 253 4.10 3.80 -3.11
CA GLU A 253 3.89 5.13 -3.66
C GLU A 253 5.11 6.04 -3.48
N VAL A 254 5.99 5.72 -2.52
CA VAL A 254 7.24 6.46 -2.27
C VAL A 254 8.32 6.05 -3.26
N SER A 255 8.27 4.82 -3.81
CA SER A 255 9.29 4.33 -4.73
C SER A 255 8.88 4.29 -6.19
N ILE A 256 7.59 4.16 -6.51
CA ILE A 256 7.16 3.86 -7.89
C ILE A 256 7.54 4.94 -8.92
N TYR A 257 7.22 6.21 -8.67
CA TYR A 257 7.60 7.30 -9.58
C TYR A 257 9.11 7.55 -9.61
N PRO A 258 9.79 7.63 -8.45
CA PRO A 258 11.24 7.70 -8.41
C PRO A 258 11.98 6.59 -9.16
N LEU A 259 11.51 5.34 -9.05
CA LEU A 259 12.12 4.21 -9.75
C LEU A 259 11.93 4.32 -11.25
N ALA A 260 10.73 4.72 -11.68
CA ALA A 260 10.44 4.93 -13.09
C ALA A 260 11.42 5.96 -13.68
N GLU A 261 11.62 7.08 -12.99
CA GLU A 261 12.60 8.11 -13.37
C GLU A 261 14.04 7.56 -13.35
N ALA A 262 14.43 6.87 -12.27
CA ALA A 262 15.77 6.30 -12.14
C ALA A 262 16.10 5.29 -13.26
N TYR A 263 15.13 4.50 -13.72
CA TYR A 263 15.31 3.56 -14.83
C TYR A 263 15.49 4.23 -16.19
N THR A 264 15.12 5.51 -16.35
CA THR A 264 15.42 6.28 -17.57
C THR A 264 16.87 6.78 -17.63
N LEU A 265 17.59 6.79 -16.50
CA LEU A 265 18.98 7.24 -16.44
C LEU A 265 19.90 6.27 -17.18
N GLN A 266 20.65 6.78 -18.16
CA GLN A 266 21.57 5.96 -18.96
C GLN A 266 22.85 5.60 -18.19
N ASP A 267 23.37 6.53 -17.39
CA ASP A 267 24.57 6.32 -16.58
C ASP A 267 24.28 5.35 -15.42
N ALA A 268 25.08 4.29 -15.32
CA ALA A 268 24.88 3.21 -14.36
C ALA A 268 25.16 3.68 -12.93
N ASP A 269 26.15 4.54 -12.72
CA ASP A 269 26.50 5.02 -11.38
C ASP A 269 25.44 5.98 -10.85
N SER A 270 24.98 6.91 -11.69
CA SER A 270 23.84 7.79 -11.37
C SER A 270 22.58 6.99 -11.08
N ARG A 271 22.24 5.98 -11.90
CA ARG A 271 21.08 5.10 -11.67
C ARG A 271 21.20 4.33 -10.35
N ASN A 272 22.36 3.74 -10.06
CA ASN A 272 22.57 2.98 -8.83
C ASN A 272 22.47 3.87 -7.58
N SER A 273 23.01 5.10 -7.66
CA SER A 273 22.90 6.07 -6.56
C SER A 273 21.45 6.51 -6.32
N ALA A 274 20.68 6.75 -7.38
CA ALA A 274 19.24 7.06 -7.28
C ALA A 274 18.47 5.89 -6.65
N ILE A 275 18.69 4.65 -7.11
CA ILE A 275 18.07 3.45 -6.55
C ILE A 275 18.42 3.28 -5.06
N ALA A 276 19.66 3.57 -4.65
CA ALA A 276 20.06 3.53 -3.25
C ALA A 276 19.34 4.59 -2.39
N GLN A 277 19.10 5.79 -2.93
CA GLN A 277 18.30 6.82 -2.26
C GLN A 277 16.84 6.40 -2.13
N ILE A 278 16.27 5.77 -3.16
CA ILE A 278 14.90 5.24 -3.13
C ILE A 278 14.78 4.11 -2.11
N ALA A 279 15.75 3.19 -2.06
CA ALA A 279 15.81 2.14 -1.06
C ALA A 279 15.89 2.71 0.36
N THR A 280 16.63 3.81 0.55
CA THR A 280 16.66 4.54 1.82
C THR A 280 15.28 5.10 2.17
N ALA A 281 14.60 5.74 1.22
CA ALA A 281 13.24 6.25 1.41
C ALA A 281 12.25 5.15 1.81
N GLU A 282 12.34 3.98 1.19
CA GLU A 282 11.53 2.80 1.54
C GLU A 282 11.87 2.22 2.92
N ALA A 283 13.14 2.26 3.34
CA ALA A 283 13.52 1.87 4.69
C ALA A 283 12.94 2.83 5.74
N LEU A 284 12.97 4.15 5.48
CA LEU A 284 12.38 5.15 6.36
C LEU A 284 10.86 4.98 6.48
N ARG A 285 10.20 4.71 5.36
CA ARG A 285 8.77 4.36 5.29
C ARG A 285 8.46 3.11 6.12
N GLY A 286 9.22 2.03 5.93
CA GLY A 286 9.03 0.75 6.63
C GLY A 286 9.13 0.90 8.14
N LEU A 287 10.09 1.70 8.62
CA LEU A 287 10.22 2.05 10.04
C LEU A 287 8.99 2.81 10.56
N GLY A 288 8.42 3.73 9.76
CA GLY A 288 7.20 4.46 10.12
C GLY A 288 5.99 3.55 10.31
N PHE A 289 5.85 2.50 9.49
CA PHE A 289 4.72 1.57 9.59
C PHE A 289 4.96 0.37 10.53
N ALA A 290 6.19 0.19 11.04
CA ALA A 290 6.55 -1.01 11.78
C ALA A 290 5.59 -1.33 12.95
N PRO A 291 5.19 -0.38 13.82
CA PRO A 291 4.27 -0.72 14.92
C PRO A 291 2.90 -1.18 14.47
N LEU A 292 2.35 -0.56 13.42
CA LEU A 292 1.07 -0.93 12.84
C LEU A 292 1.12 -2.38 12.33
N ILE A 293 2.15 -2.69 11.55
CA ILE A 293 2.29 -4.01 10.91
C ILE A 293 2.51 -5.10 11.96
N VAL A 294 3.38 -4.84 12.96
CA VAL A 294 3.69 -5.79 14.04
C VAL A 294 2.44 -6.07 14.88
N LEU A 295 1.77 -5.02 15.35
CA LEU A 295 0.58 -5.18 16.19
C LEU A 295 -0.53 -5.90 15.45
N ALA A 296 -0.77 -5.55 14.19
CA ALA A 296 -1.77 -6.21 13.37
C ALA A 296 -1.44 -7.70 13.17
N ALA A 297 -0.17 -8.04 12.91
CA ALA A 297 0.26 -9.42 12.73
C ALA A 297 0.10 -10.27 14.00
N LEU A 298 0.47 -9.72 15.16
CA LEU A 298 0.39 -10.45 16.43
C LEU A 298 -1.04 -10.54 16.99
N THR A 299 -1.89 -9.55 16.71
CA THR A 299 -3.30 -9.59 17.11
C THR A 299 -4.07 -10.65 16.32
N THR A 300 -3.75 -10.81 15.03
CA THR A 300 -4.54 -11.64 14.11
C THR A 300 -3.90 -13.00 13.82
N GLY A 301 -2.57 -13.13 13.99
CA GLY A 301 -1.80 -14.29 13.54
C GLY A 301 -1.58 -14.33 12.03
N ILE A 302 -1.79 -13.20 11.34
CA ILE A 302 -1.72 -13.08 9.87
C ILE A 302 -0.67 -12.04 9.50
N TYR A 303 0.33 -12.49 8.75
CA TYR A 303 1.46 -11.64 8.38
C TYR A 303 1.11 -10.69 7.24
N GLY A 304 1.77 -9.53 7.16
CA GLY A 304 1.65 -8.66 6.00
C GLY A 304 2.37 -9.26 4.79
N MET A 305 1.78 -9.20 3.60
CA MET A 305 2.32 -9.86 2.41
C MET A 305 3.77 -9.45 2.08
N VAL A 306 4.10 -8.20 2.38
CA VAL A 306 5.41 -7.58 2.15
C VAL A 306 6.22 -7.39 3.43
N GLY A 307 5.78 -8.02 4.53
CA GLY A 307 6.40 -7.87 5.84
C GLY A 307 6.41 -6.42 6.35
N LEU A 308 7.53 -6.02 6.96
CA LEU A 308 7.83 -4.64 7.37
C LEU A 308 8.39 -3.80 6.22
N THR A 309 8.13 -4.20 4.97
CA THR A 309 8.55 -3.58 3.71
C THR A 309 10.05 -3.58 3.41
N PHE A 310 10.91 -4.05 4.32
CA PHE A 310 12.36 -4.12 4.08
C PHE A 310 12.76 -5.10 2.98
N VAL A 311 11.86 -6.03 2.61
CA VAL A 311 12.07 -6.91 1.45
C VAL A 311 12.26 -6.11 0.15
N PHE A 312 11.59 -4.96 0.01
CA PHE A 312 11.77 -4.08 -1.14
C PHE A 312 13.15 -3.42 -1.14
N VAL A 313 13.57 -2.88 0.02
CA VAL A 313 14.88 -2.25 0.21
C VAL A 313 15.99 -3.20 -0.22
N VAL A 314 15.94 -4.44 0.27
CA VAL A 314 16.91 -5.48 -0.08
C VAL A 314 16.84 -5.84 -1.57
N GLY A 315 15.64 -5.95 -2.14
CA GLY A 315 15.47 -6.20 -3.58
C GLY A 315 16.13 -5.12 -4.44
N TYR A 316 15.93 -3.84 -4.11
CA TYR A 316 16.48 -2.71 -4.87
C TYR A 316 18.01 -2.65 -4.86
N ILE A 317 18.63 -2.91 -3.71
CA ILE A 317 20.10 -2.77 -3.55
C ILE A 317 20.87 -4.04 -3.88
N SER A 318 20.18 -5.16 -4.14
CA SER A 318 20.84 -6.43 -4.40
C SER A 318 21.58 -6.41 -5.75
N PRO A 319 22.80 -6.96 -5.82
CA PRO A 319 23.60 -6.92 -7.05
C PRO A 319 23.11 -7.85 -8.16
N ASN A 320 22.39 -8.92 -7.82
CA ASN A 320 21.82 -9.86 -8.79
C ASN A 320 20.58 -10.59 -8.23
N LEU A 321 19.84 -11.26 -9.12
CA LEU A 321 18.58 -11.94 -8.77
C LEU A 321 18.74 -13.02 -7.70
N LEU A 322 19.83 -13.79 -7.73
CA LEU A 322 20.05 -14.87 -6.76
C LEU A 322 20.28 -14.28 -5.35
N THR A 323 21.11 -13.24 -5.26
CA THR A 323 21.34 -12.52 -4.01
C THR A 323 20.06 -11.86 -3.50
N ALA A 324 19.25 -11.29 -4.39
CA ALA A 324 17.95 -10.74 -4.04
C ALA A 324 17.01 -11.81 -3.47
N ALA A 325 16.94 -12.99 -4.09
CA ALA A 325 16.13 -14.11 -3.61
C ALA A 325 16.54 -14.55 -2.20
N VAL A 326 17.85 -14.77 -1.99
CA VAL A 326 18.38 -15.24 -0.71
C VAL A 326 18.19 -14.18 0.38
N LEU A 327 18.57 -12.93 0.11
CA LEU A 327 18.43 -11.86 1.08
C LEU A 327 16.96 -11.55 1.36
N GLY A 328 16.07 -11.59 0.36
CA GLY A 328 14.63 -11.44 0.54
C GLY A 328 14.02 -12.49 1.45
N ALA A 329 14.41 -13.77 1.28
CA ALA A 329 14.00 -14.84 2.19
C ALA A 329 14.51 -14.62 3.62
N ILE A 330 15.79 -14.24 3.77
CA ILE A 330 16.41 -13.96 5.07
C ILE A 330 15.70 -12.79 5.75
N THR A 331 15.36 -11.72 5.03
CA THR A 331 14.66 -10.56 5.59
C THR A 331 13.35 -10.97 6.23
N ILE A 332 12.50 -11.74 5.53
CA ILE A 332 11.22 -12.20 6.11
C ILE A 332 11.44 -13.09 7.33
N ILE A 333 12.46 -13.96 7.30
CA ILE A 333 12.81 -14.79 8.46
C ILE A 333 13.19 -13.92 9.65
N VAL A 334 14.08 -12.95 9.45
CA VAL A 334 14.55 -12.03 10.49
C VAL A 334 13.39 -11.20 11.03
N GLU A 335 12.55 -10.63 10.17
CA GLU A 335 11.39 -9.83 10.55
C GLU A 335 10.43 -10.62 11.44
N ILE A 336 10.07 -11.85 11.05
CA ILE A 336 9.17 -12.70 11.85
C ILE A 336 9.77 -12.95 13.24
N HIS A 337 11.07 -13.19 13.35
CA HIS A 337 11.73 -13.35 14.66
C HIS A 337 11.78 -12.05 15.47
N LEU A 338 11.85 -10.90 14.81
CA LEU A 338 11.83 -9.58 15.45
C LEU A 338 10.45 -9.16 15.94
N LEU A 339 9.35 -9.69 15.37
CA LEU A 339 7.98 -9.34 15.76
C LEU A 339 7.78 -9.41 17.29
N ARG A 340 8.28 -10.47 17.93
CA ARG A 340 8.16 -10.66 19.39
C ARG A 340 8.88 -9.57 20.18
N LYS A 341 10.10 -9.21 19.76
CA LYS A 341 10.89 -8.17 20.42
C LYS A 341 10.23 -6.80 20.29
N ILE A 342 9.71 -6.49 19.10
CA ILE A 342 9.01 -5.24 18.84
C ILE A 342 7.69 -5.21 19.64
N SER A 343 6.97 -6.33 19.75
CA SER A 343 5.77 -6.43 20.59
C SER A 343 6.04 -6.03 22.02
N HIS A 344 7.07 -6.61 22.65
CA HIS A 344 7.40 -6.28 24.04
C HIS A 344 7.78 -4.81 24.22
N ALA A 345 8.43 -4.20 23.22
CA ALA A 345 8.70 -2.77 23.25
C ALA A 345 7.42 -1.93 23.13
N LEU A 346 6.44 -2.35 22.32
CA LEU A 346 5.15 -1.68 22.16
C LEU A 346 4.22 -1.89 23.38
N GLU A 347 4.34 -3.03 24.06
CA GLU A 347 3.59 -3.34 25.29
C GLU A 347 3.99 -2.42 26.44
N ALA A 348 5.24 -1.96 26.50
CA ALA A 348 5.70 -1.00 27.49
C ALA A 348 5.03 0.39 27.36
N TYR A 349 4.46 0.70 26.20
CA TYR A 349 3.87 2.00 25.89
C TYR A 349 2.49 1.85 25.21
N PRO A 350 1.39 1.73 26.00
CA PRO A 350 0.03 1.55 25.47
C PRO A 350 -0.39 2.61 24.44
N SER A 351 0.09 3.85 24.56
CA SER A 351 -0.22 4.89 23.57
C SER A 351 0.39 4.61 22.19
N LEU A 352 1.50 3.87 22.09
CA LEU A 352 2.04 3.42 20.80
C LEU A 352 1.11 2.41 20.12
N ARG A 353 0.46 1.55 20.91
CA ARG A 353 -0.57 0.63 20.41
C ARG A 353 -1.76 1.40 19.84
N ASN A 354 -2.26 2.38 20.58
CA ASN A 354 -3.38 3.23 20.13
C ASN A 354 -3.01 4.07 18.89
N ALA A 355 -1.73 4.43 18.74
CA ALA A 355 -1.24 5.14 17.57
C ALA A 355 -1.38 4.31 16.29
N SER A 356 -1.22 2.99 16.37
CA SER A 356 -1.44 2.09 15.23
C SER A 356 -2.87 2.20 14.67
N ASP A 357 -3.89 2.18 15.51
CA ASP A 357 -5.28 2.28 15.04
C ASP A 357 -5.57 3.67 14.43
N ASN A 358 -5.04 4.73 15.05
CA ASN A 358 -5.14 6.08 14.51
C ASN A 358 -4.41 6.24 13.15
N ILE A 359 -3.28 5.55 12.95
CA ILE A 359 -2.59 5.51 11.66
C ILE A 359 -3.49 4.86 10.60
N ARG A 360 -4.10 3.71 10.90
CA ARG A 360 -5.00 3.01 9.96
C ARG A 360 -6.16 3.91 9.52
N ASP A 361 -6.80 4.56 10.48
CA ASP A 361 -7.90 5.48 10.19
C ASP A 361 -7.43 6.75 9.47
N ALA A 362 -6.21 7.23 9.74
CA ALA A 362 -5.62 8.35 9.03
C ALA A 362 -5.37 8.02 7.55
N MET A 363 -4.85 6.82 7.25
CA MET A 363 -4.59 6.40 5.87
C MET A 363 -5.85 6.38 5.02
N ASN A 364 -6.97 5.84 5.53
CA ASN A 364 -8.23 5.82 4.78
C ASN A 364 -8.74 7.23 4.43
N VAL A 365 -8.69 8.15 5.39
CA VAL A 365 -9.14 9.54 5.18
C VAL A 365 -8.24 10.28 4.20
N LEU A 366 -6.92 10.10 4.33
CA LEU A 366 -5.95 10.73 3.43
C LEU A 366 -6.05 10.21 2.01
N MET A 367 -6.27 8.91 1.83
CA MET A 367 -6.51 8.29 0.52
C MET A 367 -7.77 8.84 -0.15
N GLU A 368 -8.88 8.93 0.60
CA GLU A 368 -10.12 9.50 0.08
C GLU A 368 -9.92 10.95 -0.37
N PHE A 369 -9.27 11.77 0.47
CA PHE A 369 -8.95 13.16 0.14
C PHE A 369 -8.04 13.26 -1.09
N ALA A 370 -6.96 12.47 -1.13
CA ALA A 370 -5.99 12.54 -2.20
C ALA A 370 -6.57 12.13 -3.55
N LEU A 371 -7.35 11.04 -3.59
CA LEU A 371 -8.02 10.58 -4.82
C LEU A 371 -9.11 11.56 -5.27
N LEU A 372 -9.80 12.24 -4.34
CA LEU A 372 -10.75 13.30 -4.69
C LEU A 372 -10.04 14.49 -5.35
N VAL A 373 -8.98 15.01 -4.73
CA VAL A 373 -8.21 16.12 -5.27
C VAL A 373 -7.55 15.74 -6.60
N GLY A 374 -6.91 14.56 -6.68
CA GLY A 374 -6.29 14.07 -7.89
C GLY A 374 -7.30 13.84 -9.01
N GLY A 375 -8.47 13.29 -8.68
CA GLY A 375 -9.55 13.10 -9.64
C GLY A 375 -10.03 14.41 -10.24
N VAL A 376 -10.18 15.46 -9.42
CA VAL A 376 -10.52 16.82 -9.87
C VAL A 376 -9.44 17.41 -10.78
N LEU A 377 -8.17 17.31 -10.39
CA LEU A 377 -7.05 17.82 -11.21
C LEU A 377 -7.02 17.13 -12.58
N ALA A 378 -7.18 15.81 -12.61
CA ALA A 378 -7.15 15.02 -13.83
C ALA A 378 -8.28 15.38 -14.79
N VAL A 379 -9.53 15.44 -14.31
CA VAL A 379 -10.67 15.79 -15.19
C VAL A 379 -10.67 17.25 -15.62
N MET A 380 -10.13 18.15 -14.80
CA MET A 380 -9.95 19.56 -15.18
C MET A 380 -8.88 19.73 -16.25
N LYS A 381 -7.77 18.99 -16.18
CA LYS A 381 -6.76 19.00 -17.24
C LYS A 381 -7.31 18.45 -18.55
N MET A 382 -8.10 17.38 -18.49
CA MET A 382 -8.61 16.69 -19.67
C MET A 382 -9.81 17.40 -20.33
N GLY A 383 -10.71 17.97 -19.55
CA GLY A 383 -11.99 18.51 -20.04
C GLY A 383 -12.39 19.85 -19.46
N SER A 384 -11.48 20.55 -18.77
CA SER A 384 -11.76 21.82 -18.08
C SER A 384 -13.00 21.72 -17.17
N THR A 385 -13.84 22.74 -17.16
CA THR A 385 -15.07 22.79 -16.37
C THR A 385 -16.10 21.75 -16.81
N THR A 386 -16.10 21.32 -18.07
CA THR A 386 -16.97 20.24 -18.56
C THR A 386 -16.58 18.90 -17.92
N GLY A 387 -15.28 18.60 -17.84
CA GLY A 387 -14.77 17.42 -17.15
C GLY A 387 -15.13 17.44 -15.67
N LEU A 388 -15.00 18.59 -14.99
CA LEU A 388 -15.41 18.74 -13.60
C LEU A 388 -16.92 18.52 -13.40
N CYS A 389 -17.74 19.02 -14.33
CA CYS A 389 -19.20 18.83 -14.30
C CYS A 389 -19.57 17.35 -14.37
N LEU A 390 -19.01 16.61 -15.34
CA LEU A 390 -19.23 15.16 -15.47
C LEU A 390 -18.76 14.39 -14.23
N PHE A 391 -17.58 14.74 -13.72
CA PHE A 391 -17.05 14.15 -12.50
C PHE A 391 -18.00 14.34 -11.31
N ALA A 392 -18.49 15.56 -11.11
CA ALA A 392 -19.44 15.86 -10.05
C ALA A 392 -20.74 15.07 -10.21
N VAL A 393 -21.26 14.96 -11.44
CA VAL A 393 -22.45 14.14 -11.73
C VAL A 393 -22.23 12.68 -11.33
N TYR A 394 -21.12 12.05 -11.74
CA TYR A 394 -20.84 10.66 -11.38
C TYR A 394 -20.62 10.46 -9.88
N TYR A 395 -19.90 11.39 -9.24
CA TYR A 395 -19.65 11.34 -7.81
C TYR A 395 -20.96 11.43 -7.00
N PHE A 396 -21.81 12.42 -7.30
CA PHE A 396 -23.10 12.58 -6.61
C PHE A 396 -24.11 11.48 -6.98
N LEU A 397 -24.05 10.95 -8.20
CA LEU A 397 -24.84 9.78 -8.58
C LEU A 397 -24.50 8.58 -7.69
N ASN A 398 -23.21 8.33 -7.44
CA ASN A 398 -22.81 7.28 -6.51
C ASN A 398 -23.32 7.53 -5.08
N GLU A 399 -23.25 8.76 -4.58
CA GLU A 399 -23.77 9.12 -3.24
C GLU A 399 -25.28 8.88 -3.12
N THR A 400 -26.06 9.30 -4.13
CA THR A 400 -27.52 9.19 -4.13
C THR A 400 -28.02 7.76 -4.32
N LEU A 401 -27.25 6.89 -5.01
CA LEU A 401 -27.56 5.47 -5.17
C LEU A 401 -27.19 4.61 -3.95
N GLY A 402 -26.80 5.22 -2.83
CA GLY A 402 -26.40 4.50 -1.62
C GLY A 402 -24.97 3.95 -1.66
N ARG A 403 -24.08 4.57 -2.44
CA ARG A 403 -22.66 4.22 -2.60
C ARG A 403 -22.42 2.78 -3.10
N PRO A 404 -22.93 2.42 -4.30
CA PRO A 404 -22.57 1.15 -4.93
C PRO A 404 -21.05 1.02 -5.12
N VAL A 405 -20.36 2.13 -5.39
CA VAL A 405 -18.91 2.23 -5.33
C VAL A 405 -18.51 2.76 -3.95
N LEU A 406 -17.61 2.06 -3.26
CA LEU A 406 -17.13 2.47 -1.94
C LEU A 406 -16.53 3.88 -1.99
N LYS A 407 -16.70 4.61 -0.89
CA LYS A 407 -16.30 6.02 -0.75
C LYS A 407 -14.86 6.30 -1.17
N ILE A 408 -13.94 5.40 -0.83
CA ILE A 408 -12.51 5.52 -1.18
C ILE A 408 -12.22 5.33 -2.68
N ALA A 409 -13.08 4.58 -3.38
CA ALA A 409 -12.95 4.26 -4.80
C ALA A 409 -13.76 5.22 -5.70
N ALA A 410 -14.76 5.88 -5.11
CA ALA A 410 -15.71 6.71 -5.85
C ALA A 410 -15.03 7.83 -6.65
N PRO A 411 -14.02 8.57 -6.13
CA PRO A 411 -13.35 9.59 -6.93
C PRO A 411 -12.68 9.01 -8.17
N ALA A 412 -11.90 7.95 -8.03
CA ALA A 412 -11.19 7.36 -9.17
C ALA A 412 -12.16 6.76 -10.21
N ALA A 413 -13.23 6.10 -9.76
CA ALA A 413 -14.27 5.61 -10.65
C ALA A 413 -14.93 6.76 -11.43
N ALA A 414 -15.26 7.86 -10.75
CA ALA A 414 -15.83 9.05 -11.40
C ALA A 414 -14.86 9.67 -12.41
N THR A 415 -13.56 9.74 -12.10
CA THR A 415 -12.53 10.23 -13.02
C THR A 415 -12.43 9.37 -14.29
N ILE A 416 -12.39 8.05 -14.16
CA ILE A 416 -12.35 7.13 -15.30
C ILE A 416 -13.62 7.26 -16.17
N LEU A 417 -14.80 7.28 -15.55
CA LEU A 417 -16.06 7.44 -16.26
C LEU A 417 -16.15 8.80 -16.99
N THR A 418 -15.64 9.87 -16.38
CA THR A 418 -15.52 11.18 -17.04
C THR A 418 -14.61 11.10 -18.25
N GLY A 419 -13.43 10.50 -18.15
CA GLY A 419 -12.50 10.40 -19.27
C GLY A 419 -13.08 9.60 -20.46
N LEU A 420 -13.79 8.51 -20.18
CA LEU A 420 -14.53 7.76 -21.20
C LEU A 420 -15.65 8.59 -21.84
N SER A 421 -16.37 9.37 -21.04
CA SER A 421 -17.49 10.19 -21.51
C SER A 421 -17.04 11.38 -22.34
N LEU A 422 -15.94 12.04 -21.95
CA LEU A 422 -15.32 13.11 -22.75
C LEU A 422 -14.84 12.59 -24.10
N ASN A 423 -14.24 11.39 -24.13
CA ASN A 423 -13.86 10.73 -25.37
C ASN A 423 -15.07 10.46 -26.28
N LEU A 424 -16.17 9.95 -25.70
CA LEU A 424 -17.41 9.75 -26.45
C LEU A 424 -17.97 11.07 -27.01
N LEU A 425 -18.00 12.13 -26.19
CA LEU A 425 -18.47 13.45 -26.62
C LEU A 425 -17.59 14.04 -27.72
N TYR A 426 -16.27 13.81 -27.66
CA TYR A 426 -15.32 14.21 -28.69
C TYR A 426 -15.63 13.52 -30.02
N VAL A 427 -15.83 12.20 -30.01
CA VAL A 427 -16.19 11.42 -31.21
C VAL A 427 -17.52 11.87 -31.81
N LEU A 428 -18.48 12.27 -30.97
CA LEU A 428 -19.77 12.81 -31.40
C LEU A 428 -19.71 14.27 -31.87
N GLY A 429 -18.56 14.94 -31.78
CA GLY A 429 -18.37 16.35 -32.13
C GLY A 429 -19.04 17.33 -31.16
N LEU A 430 -19.44 16.86 -29.96
CA LEU A 430 -20.09 17.66 -28.92
C LEU A 430 -19.09 18.26 -27.92
N PHE A 431 -17.83 17.85 -28.00
CA PHE A 431 -16.74 18.33 -27.15
C PHE A 431 -15.47 18.50 -28.00
N ALA A 432 -14.76 19.60 -27.76
CA ALA A 432 -13.46 19.89 -28.36
C ALA A 432 -12.51 20.35 -27.24
N VAL A 433 -11.23 19.98 -27.37
CA VAL A 433 -10.17 20.25 -26.39
C VAL A 433 -9.79 21.72 -26.37
#